data_AF-A0A6P6A124-F1
#
_entry.id   AF-A0A6P6A124-F1
#
_cell.length_a   1.000
_cell.length_b   1.000
_cell.length_c   1.000
_cell.angle_alpha   90.00
_cell.angle_beta   90.00
_cell.angle_gamma   90.00
#
_symmetry.space_group_name_H-M   'P 1'
#
loop_
_entity.id
_entity.type
_entity.pdbx_description
1 polymer ?
#
loop_
_entity_poly.entity_id
_entity_poly.type
_entity_poly.pdbx_seq_one_letter_code
_entity_poly.pdbx_strand_id
1 'polypeptide(L)'
;MSNSFGSSLWMMPFSKYCRADGMYLKHFSGGIRKRHHTYQCEQEEFQSNYSGWPTNIINIEIPSIRGFDSYPLVSDCAQTNLSGMECGLPTQLSFSAREISDGTFFKAIEDYDSDSKRILHQLKKSYHDDPVLNPLTPWDRPPIKNVFCIYGIDSRTEVGYYFAPSGKPYPDNWIITDVIYEIEGSLILRSGNQIEGNPGAASGDETVSSVPYHSLSWCKNWLGPRVNITRAPQSEHDGSDVQVELNVEHHYEEDIVPNMTRSPRVKYITYYEDSESIPGKRTAVWELDKG
;
A
#
# COMPACT_ATOMS: atom_id res chain seq x y z
N MET A 1 -11.19 11.52 -14.79
CA MET A 1 -10.26 11.28 -13.66
C MET A 1 -8.97 11.96 -14.04
N SER A 2 -8.56 12.98 -13.29
CA SER A 2 -7.28 13.67 -13.50
C SER A 2 -6.15 12.70 -13.18
N ASN A 3 -5.33 12.35 -14.18
CA ASN A 3 -4.16 11.45 -14.11
C ASN A 3 -2.99 12.06 -13.32
N SER A 4 -3.26 12.77 -12.23
CA SER A 4 -2.21 13.24 -11.34
C SER A 4 -1.84 12.08 -10.42
N PHE A 5 -0.56 11.74 -10.35
CA PHE A 5 0.05 10.84 -9.34
C PHE A 5 -0.17 11.32 -7.88
N GLY A 6 -1.02 12.31 -7.67
CA GLY A 6 -0.89 13.33 -6.64
C GLY A 6 -1.91 13.30 -5.51
N SER A 7 -2.74 12.28 -5.31
CA SER A 7 -3.75 12.36 -4.23
C SER A 7 -3.77 11.26 -3.18
N SER A 8 -3.06 10.14 -3.33
CA SER A 8 -3.09 9.09 -2.29
C SER A 8 -1.96 8.06 -2.31
N LEU A 9 -1.12 8.01 -3.36
CA LEU A 9 -0.09 6.98 -3.53
C LEU A 9 0.97 6.93 -2.42
N TRP A 10 1.16 8.03 -1.67
CA TRP A 10 2.11 8.12 -0.56
C TRP A 10 1.47 7.98 0.83
N MET A 11 0.15 7.83 0.95
CA MET A 11 -0.55 7.70 2.24
C MET A 11 -0.65 6.23 2.71
N MET A 12 0.26 5.39 2.24
CA MET A 12 0.22 3.95 2.49
C MET A 12 1.19 3.60 3.62
N PRO A 13 0.75 2.93 4.70
CA PRO A 13 1.69 2.30 5.61
C PRO A 13 2.42 1.21 4.82
N PHE A 14 3.69 1.45 4.50
CA PHE A 14 4.47 0.53 3.66
C PHE A 14 5.29 -0.43 4.49
N SER A 15 5.75 -0.08 5.70
CA SER A 15 6.62 -0.99 6.44
C SER A 15 6.49 -0.89 7.95
N LYS A 16 6.52 -2.07 8.58
CA LYS A 16 6.67 -2.25 10.03
C LYS A 16 8.09 -2.00 10.53
N TYR A 17 9.09 -2.17 9.66
CA TYR A 17 10.52 -2.02 9.95
C TYR A 17 11.00 -0.58 9.93
N CYS A 18 10.12 0.34 9.54
CA CYS A 18 10.42 1.75 9.43
C CYS A 18 9.73 2.48 10.58
N ARG A 19 10.49 3.15 11.44
CA ARG A 19 9.95 3.92 12.55
C ARG A 19 10.58 5.32 12.56
N ALA A 20 9.80 6.33 12.88
CA ALA A 20 10.38 7.62 13.26
C ALA A 20 10.75 7.54 14.73
N ASP A 21 11.88 8.17 15.08
CA ASP A 21 12.28 8.34 16.47
C ASP A 21 11.27 9.29 17.16
N GLY A 22 10.20 8.69 17.67
CA GLY A 22 9.10 9.37 18.32
C GLY A 22 9.30 9.31 19.83
N MET A 23 9.95 10.31 20.41
CA MET A 23 9.63 10.71 21.78
C MET A 23 8.17 11.19 21.79
N TYR A 24 7.23 10.25 21.82
CA TYR A 24 5.86 10.52 22.24
C TYR A 24 5.97 10.90 23.71
N LEU A 25 6.18 12.21 23.95
CA LEU A 25 6.03 12.79 25.27
C LEU A 25 4.58 12.50 25.63
N LYS A 26 4.40 11.47 26.47
CA LYS A 26 3.26 11.36 27.36
C LYS A 26 3.02 12.76 27.89
N HIS A 27 1.77 13.21 27.79
CA HIS A 27 1.26 14.52 28.18
C HIS A 27 1.14 15.54 27.04
N PHE A 28 -0.13 15.83 26.73
CA PHE A 28 -0.62 17.10 26.19
C PHE A 28 -0.25 18.29 27.12
N SER A 29 1.05 18.49 27.38
CA SER A 29 1.54 19.64 28.12
C SER A 29 3.00 19.92 27.77
N GLY A 30 3.20 21.00 27.00
CA GLY A 30 4.36 21.86 27.17
C GLY A 30 5.55 21.63 26.25
N GLY A 31 5.73 22.58 25.33
CA GLY A 31 7.05 22.93 24.79
C GLY A 31 7.37 22.33 23.43
N ILE A 32 7.11 23.10 22.36
CA ILE A 32 7.62 22.84 21.02
C ILE A 32 9.15 22.93 21.05
N ARG A 33 9.84 21.80 21.23
CA ARG A 33 11.24 21.67 20.83
C ARG A 33 11.26 21.14 19.41
N LYS A 34 11.63 22.00 18.46
CA LYS A 34 11.99 21.61 17.09
C LYS A 34 13.24 20.73 17.15
N ARG A 35 13.07 19.42 17.33
CA ARG A 35 14.06 18.43 16.90
C ARG A 35 13.53 17.84 15.60
N HIS A 36 14.39 17.78 14.59
CA HIS A 36 14.08 17.09 13.34
C HIS A 36 13.81 15.63 13.67
N HIS A 37 12.58 15.17 13.40
CA HIS A 37 12.24 13.75 13.51
C HIS A 37 13.08 13.00 12.47
N THR A 38 14.07 12.24 12.93
CA THR A 38 14.86 11.40 12.04
C THR A 38 14.09 10.12 11.82
N TYR A 39 13.73 9.90 10.57
CA TYR A 39 13.19 8.64 10.09
C TYR A 39 14.30 7.59 10.05
N GLN A 40 14.06 6.40 10.61
CA GLN A 40 15.01 5.31 10.62
C GLN A 40 14.31 3.99 10.32
N CYS A 41 14.71 3.34 9.22
CA CYS A 41 14.33 1.95 8.97
C CYS A 41 15.42 1.00 9.46
N GLU A 42 14.98 -0.15 9.93
CA GLU A 42 15.82 -1.29 10.22
C GLU A 42 16.41 -1.86 8.93
N GLN A 43 17.53 -2.58 9.05
CA GLN A 43 18.25 -3.11 7.88
C GLN A 43 17.44 -4.15 7.10
N GLU A 44 16.51 -4.82 7.78
CA GLU A 44 15.59 -5.83 7.25
C GLU A 44 14.70 -5.27 6.14
N GLU A 45 14.26 -4.00 6.26
CA GLU A 45 13.51 -3.30 5.21
C GLU A 45 14.29 -3.18 3.90
N PHE A 46 15.60 -3.02 3.99
CA PHE A 46 16.47 -2.88 2.81
C PHE A 46 16.87 -4.24 2.22
N GLN A 47 16.71 -5.31 2.98
CA GLN A 47 16.92 -6.69 2.51
C GLN A 47 15.65 -7.27 1.89
N SER A 48 14.47 -6.88 2.38
CA SER A 48 13.21 -7.22 1.75
C SER A 48 13.06 -6.45 0.42
N ASN A 49 12.99 -7.16 -0.70
CA ASN A 49 12.67 -6.55 -2.00
C ASN A 49 11.26 -5.93 -2.06
N TYR A 50 10.42 -6.25 -1.08
CA TYR A 50 9.03 -5.88 -0.99
C TYR A 50 8.80 -5.15 0.33
N SER A 51 8.68 -3.83 0.28
CA SER A 51 8.39 -2.97 1.44
C SER A 51 6.95 -3.20 1.89
N GLY A 52 6.64 -4.36 2.47
CA GLY A 52 5.31 -4.75 2.97
C GLY A 52 4.20 -4.92 1.92
N TRP A 53 4.48 -4.70 0.64
CA TRP A 53 3.50 -4.75 -0.45
C TRP A 53 3.72 -5.94 -1.38
N PRO A 54 2.65 -6.46 -2.04
CA PRO A 54 2.79 -7.64 -2.89
C PRO A 54 3.74 -7.49 -4.09
N THR A 55 3.95 -6.27 -4.55
CA THR A 55 4.77 -5.94 -5.72
C THR A 55 5.18 -4.47 -5.70
N ASN A 56 5.94 -4.06 -6.71
CA ASN A 56 6.22 -2.65 -6.97
C ASN A 56 4.95 -1.93 -7.42
N ILE A 57 4.62 -0.83 -6.74
CA ILE A 57 3.36 -0.11 -6.95
C ILE A 57 3.37 0.64 -8.29
N ILE A 58 4.49 1.26 -8.66
CA ILE A 58 4.59 2.04 -9.90
C ILE A 58 5.70 1.47 -10.77
N ASN A 59 5.35 1.12 -11.99
CA ASN A 59 6.29 0.80 -13.05
C ASN A 59 6.13 1.87 -14.14
N ILE A 60 7.19 2.58 -14.48
CA ILE A 60 7.15 3.71 -15.42
C ILE A 60 8.19 3.54 -16.52
N GLU A 61 7.75 3.71 -17.76
CA GLU A 61 8.63 3.74 -18.92
C GLU A 61 9.09 5.18 -19.16
N ILE A 62 10.39 5.44 -18.99
CA ILE A 62 10.97 6.76 -19.22
C ILE A 62 11.61 6.79 -20.61
N PRO A 63 11.26 7.77 -21.46
CA PRO A 63 11.91 7.95 -22.75
C PRO A 63 13.39 8.31 -22.56
N SER A 64 14.26 7.68 -23.34
CA SER A 64 15.71 7.83 -23.29
C SER A 64 16.24 9.18 -23.75
N ILE A 65 15.47 9.91 -24.57
CA ILE A 65 15.84 11.19 -25.15
C ILE A 65 14.97 12.27 -24.50
N ARG A 66 15.63 13.30 -23.92
CA ARG A 66 15.00 14.55 -23.51
C ARG A 66 14.53 15.32 -24.75
N GLY A 67 13.40 14.92 -25.31
CA GLY A 67 12.75 15.61 -26.41
C GLY A 67 11.75 16.63 -25.89
N PHE A 68 11.96 17.90 -26.19
CA PHE A 68 10.83 18.80 -26.40
C PHE A 68 9.93 18.13 -27.45
N ASP A 69 8.66 17.97 -27.11
CA ASP A 69 7.61 17.32 -27.90
C ASP A 69 7.46 15.80 -27.74
N SER A 70 6.28 15.50 -27.23
CA SER A 70 5.57 14.24 -27.23
C SER A 70 5.60 13.50 -28.57
N TYR A 71 6.04 12.24 -28.51
CA TYR A 71 6.11 11.26 -29.61
C TYR A 71 7.06 11.66 -30.75
N PRO A 72 8.10 10.86 -31.06
CA PRO A 72 8.67 10.95 -32.39
C PRO A 72 7.60 10.45 -33.36
N LEU A 73 7.07 11.36 -34.18
CA LEU A 73 6.33 10.97 -35.37
C LEU A 73 7.24 10.01 -36.14
N VAL A 74 6.74 8.82 -36.45
CA VAL A 74 7.44 7.73 -37.18
C VAL A 74 8.03 8.20 -38.52
N SER A 75 7.72 9.42 -38.96
CA SER A 75 8.25 10.06 -40.16
C SER A 75 9.56 10.85 -39.98
N ASP A 76 10.00 11.18 -38.76
CA ASP A 76 11.26 11.94 -38.57
C ASP A 76 12.52 11.06 -38.48
N CYS A 77 12.36 9.74 -38.44
CA CYS A 77 13.47 8.79 -38.50
C CYS A 77 14.11 8.70 -39.90
N ALA A 78 13.51 9.34 -40.91
CA ALA A 78 13.83 9.09 -42.31
C ALA A 78 14.21 10.37 -43.08
N GLN A 79 14.95 11.32 -42.49
CA GLN A 79 15.71 12.29 -43.31
C GLN A 79 16.76 13.19 -42.63
N THR A 80 17.42 12.76 -41.55
CA THR A 80 18.62 13.47 -41.07
C THR A 80 19.80 12.52 -40.90
N ASN A 81 20.84 12.83 -41.68
CA ASN A 81 22.07 12.07 -41.84
C ASN A 81 22.69 11.61 -40.52
N LEU A 82 23.05 10.33 -40.48
CA LEU A 82 23.66 9.60 -39.38
C LEU A 82 25.02 10.19 -38.95
N SER A 83 25.10 10.73 -37.73
CA SER A 83 26.18 10.43 -36.77
C SER A 83 25.79 10.92 -35.37
N GLY A 84 25.30 10.01 -34.51
CA GLY A 84 25.35 10.20 -33.06
C GLY A 84 24.03 10.32 -32.28
N MET A 85 22.85 10.01 -32.84
CA MET A 85 21.66 9.78 -32.02
C MET A 85 21.46 8.28 -31.82
N GLU A 86 22.02 7.76 -30.73
CA GLU A 86 21.53 6.50 -30.18
C GLU A 86 20.06 6.74 -29.80
N CYS A 87 19.15 6.13 -30.58
CA CYS A 87 17.76 6.02 -30.21
C CYS A 87 17.73 5.12 -28.96
N GLY A 88 17.88 5.72 -27.77
CA GLY A 88 17.97 4.94 -26.55
C GLY A 88 16.66 4.17 -26.36
N LEU A 89 16.75 2.92 -25.94
CA LEU A 89 15.55 2.17 -25.60
C LEU A 89 14.88 2.82 -24.37
N PRO A 90 13.53 2.91 -24.33
CA PRO A 90 12.84 3.36 -23.13
C PRO A 90 13.27 2.50 -21.95
N THR A 91 13.67 3.16 -20.85
CA THR A 91 14.11 2.45 -19.64
C THR A 91 12.92 2.31 -18.72
N GLN A 92 12.61 1.09 -18.32
CA GLN A 92 11.58 0.81 -17.33
C GLN A 92 12.16 0.98 -15.93
N LEU A 93 11.55 1.84 -15.13
CA LEU A 93 11.84 1.98 -13.71
C LEU A 93 10.67 1.44 -12.89
N SER A 94 10.99 0.73 -11.81
CA SER A 94 10.01 0.19 -10.87
C SER A 94 10.25 0.79 -9.50
N PHE A 95 9.18 1.23 -8.85
CA PHE A 95 9.21 1.89 -7.55
C PHE A 95 8.37 1.13 -6.53
N SER A 96 9.01 0.83 -5.40
CA SER A 96 8.38 0.26 -4.21
C SER A 96 7.50 1.28 -3.48
N ALA A 97 6.66 0.79 -2.56
CA ALA A 97 5.81 1.64 -1.72
C ALA A 97 6.63 2.63 -0.87
N ARG A 98 7.79 2.19 -0.38
CA ARG A 98 8.75 3.04 0.34
C ARG A 98 9.25 4.20 -0.53
N GLU A 99 9.68 3.91 -1.76
CA GLU A 99 10.26 4.92 -2.66
C GLU A 99 9.23 5.97 -3.12
N ILE A 100 7.96 5.58 -3.16
CA ILE A 100 6.85 6.51 -3.39
C ILE A 100 6.63 7.38 -2.15
N SER A 101 6.62 6.78 -0.96
CA SER A 101 6.35 7.46 0.32
C SER A 101 7.47 8.42 0.76
N ASP A 102 8.73 8.10 0.45
CA ASP A 102 9.90 8.99 0.65
C ASP A 102 10.01 10.07 -0.46
N GLY A 103 9.24 9.90 -1.54
CA GLY A 103 9.23 10.81 -2.68
C GLY A 103 10.39 10.64 -3.66
N THR A 104 11.15 9.54 -3.56
CA THR A 104 12.17 9.15 -4.55
C THR A 104 11.57 9.02 -5.94
N PHE A 105 10.36 8.48 -6.05
CA PHE A 105 9.60 8.44 -7.30
C PHE A 105 9.43 9.84 -7.91
N PHE A 106 8.90 10.80 -7.14
CA PHE A 106 8.65 12.16 -7.62
C PHE A 106 9.94 12.91 -7.99
N LYS A 107 11.06 12.63 -7.32
CA LYS A 107 12.38 13.16 -7.71
C LYS A 107 12.84 12.55 -9.04
N ALA A 108 12.62 11.25 -9.26
CA ALA A 108 13.02 10.58 -10.48
C ALA A 108 12.25 11.08 -11.72
N ILE A 109 11.00 11.48 -11.56
CA ILE A 109 10.16 12.01 -12.65
C ILE A 109 10.12 13.54 -12.72
N GLU A 110 10.90 14.24 -11.89
CA GLU A 110 10.86 15.71 -11.75
C GLU A 110 11.13 16.46 -13.06
N ASP A 111 11.99 15.90 -13.91
CA ASP A 111 12.32 16.46 -15.22
C ASP A 111 11.18 16.28 -16.25
N TYR A 112 10.29 15.33 -16.03
CA TYR A 112 9.23 14.94 -16.96
C TYR A 112 7.84 15.45 -16.53
N ASP A 113 7.68 15.76 -15.25
CA ASP A 113 6.45 16.29 -14.68
C ASP A 113 6.73 17.56 -13.84
N SER A 114 6.25 18.69 -14.36
CA SER A 114 6.40 20.00 -13.72
C SER A 114 5.78 20.08 -12.33
N ASP A 115 4.80 19.22 -12.01
CA ASP A 115 4.14 19.19 -10.72
C ASP A 115 4.90 18.43 -9.65
N SER A 116 5.88 17.61 -10.00
CA SER A 116 6.61 16.80 -9.03
C SER A 116 7.28 17.65 -7.95
N LYS A 117 7.79 18.84 -8.29
CA LYS A 117 8.33 19.82 -7.33
C LYS A 117 7.28 20.28 -6.31
N ARG A 118 6.06 20.54 -6.78
CA ARG A 118 4.94 20.97 -5.94
C ARG A 118 4.51 19.83 -5.02
N ILE A 119 4.41 18.62 -5.55
CA ILE A 119 4.04 17.41 -4.80
C ILE A 119 5.10 17.10 -3.74
N LEU A 120 6.39 17.13 -4.09
CA LEU A 120 7.48 16.94 -3.12
C LEU A 120 7.46 17.96 -1.99
N HIS A 121 7.16 19.22 -2.30
CA HIS A 121 6.98 20.25 -1.28
C HIS A 121 5.79 19.95 -0.37
N GLN A 122 4.65 19.53 -0.93
CA GLN A 122 3.45 19.17 -0.17
C GLN A 122 3.66 17.91 0.68
N LEU A 123 4.34 16.90 0.14
CA LEU A 123 4.72 15.66 0.82
C LEU A 123 5.55 15.98 2.06
N LYS A 124 6.61 16.78 1.88
CA LYS A 124 7.46 17.19 2.99
C LYS A 124 6.69 17.99 4.04
N LYS A 125 6.00 19.04 3.63
CA LYS A 125 5.34 19.99 4.54
C LYS A 125 4.16 19.38 5.30
N SER A 126 3.38 18.53 4.65
CA SER A 126 2.09 18.06 5.19
C SER A 126 2.19 16.68 5.83
N TYR A 127 3.24 15.91 5.50
CA TYR A 127 3.37 14.52 5.95
C TYR A 127 4.71 14.28 6.65
N HIS A 128 5.86 14.52 6.01
CA HIS A 128 7.15 14.21 6.64
C HIS A 128 7.47 15.10 7.84
N ASP A 129 7.09 16.38 7.77
CA ASP A 129 7.26 17.34 8.86
C ASP A 129 6.11 17.25 9.90
N ASP A 130 5.05 16.48 9.63
CA ASP A 130 3.91 16.28 10.53
C ASP A 130 4.14 15.03 11.41
N PRO A 131 4.17 15.15 12.74
CA PRO A 131 4.43 14.02 13.63
C PRO A 131 3.28 13.01 13.74
N VAL A 132 2.09 13.33 13.23
CA VAL A 132 0.87 12.50 13.30
C VAL A 132 0.59 11.85 11.96
N LEU A 133 0.75 12.57 10.86
CA LEU A 133 0.37 12.12 9.52
C LEU A 133 1.56 11.57 8.71
N ASN A 134 2.68 11.25 9.33
CA ASN A 134 3.84 10.74 8.62
C ASN A 134 3.57 9.30 8.09
N PRO A 135 3.50 9.07 6.77
CA PRO A 135 3.27 7.74 6.21
C PRO A 135 4.44 6.79 6.47
N LEU A 136 5.59 7.35 6.81
CA LEU A 136 6.80 6.62 7.16
C LEU A 136 6.78 6.09 8.61
N THR A 137 5.75 6.43 9.40
CA THR A 137 5.57 5.91 10.76
C THR A 137 4.37 4.99 10.83
N PRO A 138 4.53 3.72 11.21
CA PRO A 138 3.41 2.83 11.48
C PRO A 138 2.55 3.37 12.63
N TRP A 139 1.25 3.13 12.56
CA TRP A 139 0.28 3.75 13.45
C TRP A 139 0.10 2.92 14.72
N ASP A 140 0.49 3.49 15.86
CA ASP A 140 0.18 2.93 17.17
C ASP A 140 -1.34 2.89 17.43
N ARG A 141 -1.75 1.98 18.30
CA ARG A 141 -3.16 1.86 18.70
C ARG A 141 -3.66 3.21 19.25
N PRO A 142 -4.74 3.79 18.69
CA PRO A 142 -5.25 5.07 19.14
C PRO A 142 -5.65 5.04 20.64
N PRO A 143 -5.51 6.16 21.38
CA PRO A 143 -5.78 6.24 22.82
C PRO A 143 -7.28 6.26 23.15
N ILE A 144 -8.09 5.45 22.46
CA ILE A 144 -9.52 5.30 22.65
C ILE A 144 -9.84 3.95 23.32
N LYS A 145 -10.98 3.90 24.02
CA LYS A 145 -11.38 2.72 24.79
C LYS A 145 -11.64 1.53 23.87
N ASN A 146 -12.52 1.70 22.89
CA ASN A 146 -12.94 0.62 22.01
C ASN A 146 -12.56 0.94 20.57
N VAL A 147 -11.97 -0.02 19.89
CA VAL A 147 -11.65 0.05 18.45
C VAL A 147 -12.34 -1.12 17.77
N PHE A 148 -13.14 -0.83 16.75
CA PHE A 148 -13.77 -1.84 15.91
C PHE A 148 -13.31 -1.59 14.49
N CYS A 149 -12.69 -2.60 13.87
CA CYS A 149 -12.25 -2.54 12.49
C CYS A 149 -13.02 -3.59 11.70
N ILE A 150 -13.69 -3.16 10.64
CA ILE A 150 -14.59 -4.01 9.86
C ILE A 150 -14.26 -3.76 8.40
N TYR A 151 -13.91 -4.81 7.66
CA TYR A 151 -13.55 -4.70 6.25
C TYR A 151 -13.89 -5.96 5.45
N GLY A 152 -14.06 -5.78 4.15
CA GLY A 152 -14.24 -6.87 3.19
C GLY A 152 -12.90 -7.47 2.76
N ILE A 153 -12.89 -8.76 2.47
CA ILE A 153 -11.73 -9.49 1.96
C ILE A 153 -12.09 -10.30 0.70
N ASP A 154 -11.07 -10.86 0.06
CA ASP A 154 -11.17 -11.75 -1.10
C ASP A 154 -11.83 -11.09 -2.32
N SER A 155 -11.61 -9.78 -2.48
CA SER A 155 -12.03 -9.03 -3.67
C SER A 155 -10.84 -8.67 -4.55
N ARG A 156 -11.05 -8.72 -5.87
CA ARG A 156 -10.07 -8.26 -6.85
C ARG A 156 -9.64 -6.82 -6.54
N THR A 157 -8.37 -6.62 -6.17
CA THR A 157 -7.86 -5.33 -5.67
C THR A 157 -6.67 -4.86 -6.49
N GLU A 158 -6.61 -3.57 -6.81
CA GLU A 158 -5.50 -2.97 -7.57
C GLU A 158 -4.31 -2.71 -6.65
N VAL A 159 -3.16 -3.33 -6.95
CA VAL A 159 -1.95 -3.27 -6.12
C VAL A 159 -0.75 -2.64 -6.82
N GLY A 160 -0.83 -2.39 -8.12
CA GLY A 160 0.22 -1.70 -8.86
C GLY A 160 -0.20 -1.27 -10.27
N TYR A 161 0.60 -0.40 -10.88
CA TYR A 161 0.28 0.29 -12.12
C TYR A 161 1.50 0.34 -13.05
N TYR A 162 1.25 0.23 -14.35
CA TYR A 162 2.22 0.50 -15.40
C TYR A 162 1.87 1.80 -16.10
N PHE A 163 2.84 2.71 -16.19
CA PHE A 163 2.73 4.01 -16.81
C PHE A 163 3.67 4.13 -18.00
N ALA A 164 3.18 4.75 -19.06
CA ALA A 164 3.96 5.12 -20.23
C ALA A 164 3.65 6.56 -20.65
N PRO A 165 4.57 7.23 -21.37
CA PRO A 165 4.32 8.56 -21.90
C PRO A 165 3.19 8.51 -22.93
N SER A 166 2.21 9.39 -22.78
CA SER A 166 1.01 9.41 -23.63
C SER A 166 1.22 10.10 -24.97
N GLY A 167 2.28 10.90 -25.10
CA GLY A 167 2.43 11.81 -26.21
C GLY A 167 1.53 13.06 -26.15
N LYS A 168 1.03 13.44 -24.97
CA LYS A 168 0.29 14.69 -24.78
C LYS A 168 1.10 15.65 -23.89
N PRO A 169 0.88 16.96 -24.00
CA PRO A 169 1.43 17.90 -23.03
C PRO A 169 0.86 17.62 -21.63
N TYR A 170 1.62 18.05 -20.61
CA TYR A 170 1.14 18.08 -19.23
C TYR A 170 -0.23 18.80 -19.15
N PRO A 171 -1.20 18.30 -18.35
CA PRO A 171 -1.11 17.24 -17.34
C PRO A 171 -1.37 15.81 -17.84
N ASP A 172 -1.67 15.63 -19.12
CA ASP A 172 -2.05 14.33 -19.68
C ASP A 172 -0.83 13.57 -20.24
N ASN A 173 0.39 13.92 -19.82
CA ASN A 173 1.67 13.38 -20.32
C ASN A 173 1.89 11.89 -19.99
N TRP A 174 1.10 11.32 -19.09
CA TRP A 174 1.18 9.91 -18.68
C TRP A 174 -0.14 9.16 -18.88
N ILE A 175 -0.05 7.90 -19.30
CA ILE A 175 -1.17 6.97 -19.44
C ILE A 175 -0.89 5.66 -18.70
N ILE A 176 -1.94 5.07 -18.14
CA ILE A 176 -1.88 3.74 -17.51
C ILE A 176 -1.99 2.68 -18.61
N THR A 177 -0.89 1.97 -18.88
CA THR A 177 -0.84 0.90 -19.88
C THR A 177 -1.40 -0.40 -19.33
N ASP A 178 -1.09 -0.73 -18.08
CA ASP A 178 -1.56 -1.94 -17.41
C ASP A 178 -1.75 -1.73 -15.90
N VAL A 179 -2.53 -2.61 -15.26
CA VAL A 179 -2.84 -2.58 -13.83
C VAL A 179 -2.62 -3.98 -13.26
N ILE A 180 -1.94 -4.07 -12.12
CA ILE A 180 -1.73 -5.30 -11.38
C ILE A 180 -2.87 -5.47 -10.38
N TYR A 181 -3.52 -6.62 -10.44
CA TYR A 181 -4.55 -7.03 -9.50
C TYR A 181 -4.06 -8.14 -8.60
N GLU A 182 -4.40 -8.06 -7.32
CA GLU A 182 -4.32 -9.16 -6.38
C GLU A 182 -5.68 -9.85 -6.30
N ILE A 183 -5.69 -11.16 -6.52
CA ILE A 183 -6.87 -12.02 -6.45
C ILE A 183 -6.48 -13.42 -5.97
N GLU A 184 -7.12 -13.88 -4.89
CA GLU A 184 -7.00 -15.26 -4.37
C GLU A 184 -5.55 -15.74 -4.19
N GLY A 185 -4.67 -14.88 -3.67
CA GLY A 185 -3.26 -15.22 -3.45
C GLY A 185 -2.42 -15.25 -4.74
N SER A 186 -2.88 -14.59 -5.81
CA SER A 186 -2.15 -14.45 -7.07
C SER A 186 -2.13 -13.00 -7.56
N LEU A 187 -1.11 -12.64 -8.32
CA LEU A 187 -0.96 -11.33 -8.95
C LEU A 187 -1.16 -11.45 -10.46
N ILE A 188 -2.17 -10.76 -10.98
CA ILE A 188 -2.59 -10.86 -12.39
C ILE A 188 -2.67 -9.46 -12.99
N LEU A 189 -2.07 -9.28 -14.17
CA LEU A 189 -2.19 -8.07 -14.96
C LEU A 189 -3.60 -7.93 -15.57
N ARG A 190 -4.02 -6.70 -15.87
CA ARG A 190 -5.25 -6.44 -16.64
C ARG A 190 -5.21 -7.13 -18.00
N SER A 191 -4.01 -7.27 -18.58
CA SER A 191 -3.74 -8.01 -19.81
C SER A 191 -3.87 -9.55 -19.68
N GLY A 192 -4.02 -10.08 -18.46
CA GLY A 192 -4.26 -11.50 -18.18
C GLY A 192 -3.01 -12.32 -17.85
N ASN A 193 -1.83 -11.72 -17.87
CA ASN A 193 -0.59 -12.40 -17.52
C ASN A 193 -0.40 -12.44 -16.00
N GLN A 194 0.00 -13.60 -15.47
CA GLN A 194 0.41 -13.72 -14.07
C GLN A 194 1.83 -13.15 -13.89
N ILE A 195 2.03 -12.40 -12.81
CA ILE A 195 3.34 -11.84 -12.47
C ILE A 195 3.88 -12.44 -11.17
N GLU A 196 5.20 -12.40 -11.02
CA GLU A 196 5.87 -12.80 -9.80
C GLU A 196 5.77 -11.69 -8.74
N GLY A 197 5.57 -12.09 -7.47
CA GLY A 197 5.51 -11.20 -6.32
C GLY A 197 5.10 -11.96 -5.06
N ASN A 198 4.82 -11.21 -4.00
CA ASN A 198 4.48 -11.73 -2.67
C ASN A 198 3.02 -11.42 -2.31
N PRO A 199 2.04 -12.10 -2.92
CA PRO A 199 0.63 -11.88 -2.60
C PRO A 199 0.36 -12.12 -1.11
N GLY A 200 -0.55 -11.33 -0.54
CA GLY A 200 -1.03 -11.48 0.82
C GLY A 200 -1.87 -12.72 1.03
N ALA A 201 -2.22 -12.99 2.29
CA ALA A 201 -3.07 -14.12 2.67
C ALA A 201 -4.49 -14.04 2.09
N ALA A 202 -4.97 -12.83 1.83
CA ALA A 202 -6.24 -12.54 1.20
C ALA A 202 -6.12 -11.30 0.30
N SER A 203 -7.10 -11.10 -0.58
CA SER A 203 -7.22 -9.88 -1.38
C SER A 203 -8.03 -8.81 -0.64
N GLY A 204 -7.90 -7.54 -1.04
CA GLY A 204 -8.61 -6.40 -0.42
C GLY A 204 -10.12 -6.33 -0.75
N ASP A 205 -10.69 -5.12 -0.72
CA ASP A 205 -12.14 -4.86 -0.74
C ASP A 205 -12.67 -4.24 -2.06
N GLU A 206 -12.00 -4.45 -3.19
CA GLU A 206 -12.33 -3.90 -4.53
C GLU A 206 -12.17 -2.37 -4.64
N THR A 207 -11.95 -1.64 -3.55
CA THR A 207 -11.81 -0.19 -3.64
C THR A 207 -10.53 0.19 -4.39
N VAL A 208 -10.72 0.95 -5.47
CA VAL A 208 -9.68 1.44 -6.37
C VAL A 208 -8.48 1.98 -5.57
N SER A 209 -7.31 1.42 -5.86
CA SER A 209 -5.97 1.91 -5.49
C SER A 209 -5.55 2.07 -4.03
N SER A 210 -6.37 1.73 -3.03
CA SER A 210 -6.15 2.35 -1.70
C SER A 210 -5.99 1.40 -0.53
N VAL A 211 -6.50 0.17 -0.60
CA VAL A 211 -6.51 -0.70 0.58
C VAL A 211 -6.28 -2.16 0.17
N PRO A 212 -5.03 -2.56 -0.13
CA PRO A 212 -4.71 -3.99 -0.15
C PRO A 212 -5.03 -4.58 1.22
N TYR A 213 -5.18 -5.90 1.28
CA TYR A 213 -5.40 -6.61 2.53
C TYR A 213 -4.37 -6.20 3.61
N HIS A 214 -3.10 -5.98 3.23
CA HIS A 214 -2.06 -5.49 4.14
C HIS A 214 -2.41 -4.18 4.87
N SER A 215 -3.10 -3.25 4.21
CA SER A 215 -3.56 -2.01 4.84
C SER A 215 -4.80 -2.22 5.70
N LEU A 216 -5.71 -3.12 5.30
CA LEU A 216 -6.93 -3.44 6.05
C LEU A 216 -6.61 -4.19 7.35
N SER A 217 -5.76 -5.21 7.26
CA SER A 217 -5.37 -6.06 8.37
C SER A 217 -4.44 -5.37 9.36
N TRP A 218 -3.96 -4.15 9.06
CA TRP A 218 -3.11 -3.37 9.97
C TRP A 218 -3.71 -3.21 11.37
N CYS A 219 -5.04 -3.12 11.45
CA CYS A 219 -5.75 -3.02 12.72
C CYS A 219 -5.59 -4.26 13.63
N LYS A 220 -5.22 -5.42 13.08
CA LYS A 220 -4.89 -6.61 13.87
C LYS A 220 -3.68 -6.38 14.76
N ASN A 221 -2.75 -5.50 14.38
CA ASN A 221 -1.63 -5.09 15.24
C ASN A 221 -2.07 -4.42 16.55
N TRP A 222 -3.33 -3.95 16.63
CA TRP A 222 -3.90 -3.36 17.83
C TRP A 222 -4.62 -4.37 18.73
N LEU A 223 -4.68 -5.65 18.34
CA LEU A 223 -5.14 -6.75 19.17
C LEU A 223 -4.09 -7.09 20.24
N GLY A 224 -4.56 -7.67 21.33
CA GLY A 224 -3.72 -8.19 22.41
C GLY A 224 -2.87 -9.39 21.98
N PRO A 225 -2.00 -9.88 22.87
CA PRO A 225 -1.15 -11.05 22.62
C PRO A 225 -1.93 -12.36 22.52
N ARG A 226 -3.19 -12.36 22.96
CA ARG A 226 -4.10 -13.52 22.87
C ARG A 226 -5.42 -13.09 22.27
N VAL A 227 -5.84 -13.82 21.23
CA VAL A 227 -7.02 -13.50 20.43
C VAL A 227 -7.93 -14.72 20.38
N ASN A 228 -9.23 -14.49 20.50
CA ASN A 228 -10.28 -15.45 20.22
C ASN A 228 -10.77 -15.23 18.79
N ILE A 229 -10.78 -16.30 18.01
CA ILE A 229 -11.24 -16.30 16.63
C ILE A 229 -12.58 -17.03 16.57
N THR A 230 -13.60 -16.36 16.04
CA THR A 230 -14.90 -16.98 15.76
C THR A 230 -15.17 -16.84 14.27
N ARG A 231 -15.56 -17.91 13.59
CA ARG A 231 -15.97 -17.86 12.19
C ARG A 231 -17.39 -18.37 12.07
N ALA A 232 -18.26 -17.54 11.48
CA ALA A 232 -19.66 -17.86 11.28
C ALA A 232 -20.05 -17.66 9.81
N PRO A 233 -20.92 -18.51 9.23
CA PRO A 233 -21.51 -18.25 7.92
C PRO A 233 -22.27 -16.92 7.89
N GLN A 234 -22.28 -16.26 6.73
CA GLN A 234 -23.02 -15.01 6.51
C GLN A 234 -24.54 -15.23 6.37
N SER A 235 -24.97 -16.43 5.96
CA SER A 235 -26.39 -16.78 5.86
C SER A 235 -26.97 -17.13 7.24
N GLU A 236 -28.30 -17.02 7.36
CA GLU A 236 -29.04 -17.48 8.53
C GLU A 236 -28.75 -18.98 8.78
N HIS A 237 -28.28 -19.31 9.97
CA HIS A 237 -27.86 -20.66 10.35
C HIS A 237 -28.23 -20.94 11.82
N ASP A 238 -28.24 -22.22 12.17
CA ASP A 238 -28.66 -22.74 13.48
C ASP A 238 -27.53 -22.70 14.54
N GLY A 239 -26.35 -22.19 14.18
CA GLY A 239 -25.17 -22.08 15.03
C GLY A 239 -24.26 -23.31 15.05
N SER A 240 -24.64 -24.40 14.36
CA SER A 240 -23.89 -25.68 14.40
C SER A 240 -22.59 -25.67 13.59
N ASP A 241 -22.47 -24.76 12.64
CA ASP A 241 -21.35 -24.57 11.71
C ASP A 241 -20.45 -23.38 12.09
N VAL A 242 -20.67 -22.80 13.28
CA VAL A 242 -19.77 -21.81 13.88
C VAL A 242 -18.49 -22.51 14.33
N GLN A 243 -17.36 -22.02 13.84
CA GLN A 243 -16.03 -22.49 14.22
C GLN A 243 -15.44 -21.52 15.25
N VAL A 244 -14.89 -22.04 16.35
CA VAL A 244 -14.33 -21.23 17.43
C VAL A 244 -12.93 -21.75 17.78
N GLU A 245 -11.96 -20.84 17.80
CA GLU A 245 -10.59 -21.10 18.23
C GLU A 245 -10.22 -20.06 19.29
N LEU A 246 -9.90 -20.51 20.50
CA LEU A 246 -9.69 -19.63 21.65
C LEU A 246 -8.22 -19.55 22.02
N ASN A 247 -7.80 -18.39 22.53
CA ASN A 247 -6.44 -18.13 23.01
C ASN A 247 -5.35 -18.38 21.96
N VAL A 248 -5.60 -17.99 20.72
CA VAL A 248 -4.59 -17.99 19.66
C VAL A 248 -3.51 -16.99 20.04
N GLU A 249 -2.26 -17.43 19.99
CA GLU A 249 -1.11 -16.55 20.23
C GLU A 249 -0.97 -15.57 19.06
N HIS A 250 -0.94 -14.29 19.39
CA HIS A 250 -0.73 -13.22 18.43
C HIS A 250 0.64 -12.61 18.68
N HIS A 251 1.57 -12.89 17.77
CA HIS A 251 2.86 -12.23 17.76
C HIS A 251 2.69 -10.82 17.24
N TYR A 252 3.28 -9.86 17.96
CA TYR A 252 3.22 -8.45 17.58
C TYR A 252 3.79 -8.25 16.17
N GLU A 253 3.07 -7.53 15.32
CA GLU A 253 3.41 -7.24 13.91
C GLU A 253 3.37 -8.45 12.95
N GLU A 254 2.66 -9.52 13.33
CA GLU A 254 2.34 -10.65 12.46
C GLU A 254 0.83 -10.75 12.23
N ASP A 255 0.44 -11.09 11.01
CA ASP A 255 -0.97 -11.31 10.68
C ASP A 255 -1.47 -12.63 11.27
N ILE A 256 -2.73 -12.65 11.70
CA ILE A 256 -3.39 -13.82 12.26
C ILE A 256 -4.22 -14.48 11.16
N VAL A 257 -3.69 -15.57 10.61
CA VAL A 257 -4.40 -16.43 9.67
C VAL A 257 -5.06 -17.59 10.41
N PRO A 258 -6.39 -17.71 10.41
CA PRO A 258 -7.11 -18.71 11.18
C PRO A 258 -6.98 -20.09 10.51
N ASN A 259 -6.59 -21.09 11.30
CA ASN A 259 -6.45 -22.47 10.83
C ASN A 259 -7.80 -23.22 10.86
N MET A 260 -8.79 -22.67 10.15
CA MET A 260 -10.17 -23.12 10.15
C MET A 260 -10.61 -23.57 8.76
N THR A 261 -11.43 -24.62 8.68
CA THR A 261 -11.83 -25.22 7.40
C THR A 261 -12.83 -24.32 6.66
N ARG A 262 -12.55 -24.00 5.40
CA ARG A 262 -13.44 -23.20 4.54
C ARG A 262 -14.18 -24.11 3.56
N SER A 263 -15.50 -23.91 3.44
CA SER A 263 -16.28 -24.48 2.34
C SER A 263 -16.33 -23.47 1.18
N PRO A 264 -15.97 -23.85 -0.06
CA PRO A 264 -15.87 -22.91 -1.19
C PRO A 264 -17.23 -22.31 -1.63
N ARG A 265 -18.35 -22.87 -1.16
CA ARG A 265 -19.71 -22.40 -1.49
C ARG A 265 -20.35 -21.55 -0.40
N VAL A 266 -19.69 -21.41 0.76
CA VAL A 266 -20.22 -20.70 1.91
C VAL A 266 -19.35 -19.48 2.16
N LYS A 267 -20.00 -18.34 2.40
CA LYS A 267 -19.34 -17.09 2.75
C LYS A 267 -19.33 -16.95 4.25
N TYR A 268 -18.20 -16.52 4.80
CA TYR A 268 -18.02 -16.41 6.23
C TYR A 268 -17.78 -14.97 6.67
N ILE A 269 -18.04 -14.72 7.95
CA ILE A 269 -17.51 -13.59 8.71
C ILE A 269 -16.56 -14.18 9.73
N THR A 270 -15.33 -13.66 9.78
CA THR A 270 -14.34 -14.03 10.79
C THR A 270 -14.17 -12.88 11.77
N TYR A 271 -14.40 -13.17 13.04
CA TYR A 271 -14.30 -12.24 14.16
C TYR A 271 -13.01 -12.54 14.94
N TYR A 272 -12.21 -11.51 15.18
CA TYR A 272 -11.01 -11.53 16.01
C TYR A 272 -11.24 -10.61 17.20
N GLU A 273 -11.22 -11.16 18.40
CA GLU A 273 -11.49 -10.43 19.64
C GLU A 273 -10.41 -10.72 20.69
N ASP A 274 -10.02 -9.70 21.46
CA ASP A 274 -9.05 -9.89 22.56
C ASP A 274 -9.55 -10.92 23.58
N SER A 275 -8.77 -11.98 23.86
CA SER A 275 -9.19 -13.02 24.81
C SER A 275 -9.06 -12.56 26.27
N GLU A 276 -8.06 -11.72 26.56
CA GLU A 276 -7.88 -11.02 27.82
C GLU A 276 -8.11 -9.52 27.57
N SER A 277 -9.09 -8.93 28.24
CA SER A 277 -9.35 -7.51 28.09
C SER A 277 -8.15 -6.71 28.60
N ILE A 278 -7.48 -5.97 27.72
CA ILE A 278 -6.52 -4.94 28.14
C ILE A 278 -7.29 -3.99 29.08
N PRO A 279 -6.82 -3.72 30.30
CA PRO A 279 -7.58 -2.90 31.24
C PRO A 279 -7.98 -1.53 30.64
N GLY A 280 -9.29 -1.32 30.44
CA GLY A 280 -9.85 -0.10 29.86
C GLY A 280 -9.74 0.05 28.33
N LYS A 281 -9.26 -0.99 27.62
CA LYS A 281 -9.09 -1.02 26.16
C LYS A 281 -9.65 -2.32 25.56
N ARG A 282 -10.40 -2.23 24.48
CA ARG A 282 -10.88 -3.38 23.70
C ARG A 282 -10.65 -3.14 22.21
N THR A 283 -10.18 -4.15 21.51
CA THR A 283 -10.07 -4.15 20.06
C THR A 283 -10.83 -5.36 19.51
N ALA A 284 -11.59 -5.15 18.44
CA ALA A 284 -12.19 -6.22 17.67
C ALA A 284 -12.01 -5.95 16.17
N VAL A 285 -11.70 -7.01 15.42
CA VAL A 285 -11.48 -6.95 13.98
C VAL A 285 -12.40 -7.96 13.31
N TRP A 286 -13.18 -7.54 12.33
CA TRP A 286 -14.14 -8.38 11.62
C TRP A 286 -13.83 -8.38 10.12
N GLU A 287 -13.65 -9.57 9.57
CA GLU A 287 -13.40 -9.80 8.15
C GLU A 287 -14.63 -10.41 7.50
N LEU A 288 -15.07 -9.83 6.38
CA LEU A 288 -16.22 -10.30 5.64
C LEU A 288 -15.82 -10.83 4.27
N ASP A 289 -16.11 -12.10 3.99
CA ASP A 289 -15.94 -12.66 2.66
C ASP A 289 -16.86 -11.96 1.66
N LYS A 290 -16.33 -11.47 0.54
CA LYS A 290 -17.17 -10.87 -0.50
C LYS A 290 -18.04 -11.93 -1.20
N GLY A 291 -19.30 -11.55 -1.48
CA GLY A 291 -20.30 -12.31 -2.23
C GLY A 291 -20.02 -12.41 -3.72
#